data_AF-A0A117MCE0-F1
#
_entry.id   AF-A0A117MCE0-F1
#
_cell.length_a   1.000
_cell.length_b   1.000
_cell.length_c   1.000
_cell.angle_alpha   90.00
_cell.angle_beta   90.00
_cell.angle_gamma   90.00
#
_symmetry.space_group_name_H-M   'P 1'
#
loop_
_entity.id
_entity.type
_entity.pdbx_description
1 polymer ?
#
loop_
_entity_poly.entity_id
_entity_poly.type
_entity_poly.pdbx_seq_one_letter_code
_entity_poly.pdbx_strand_id
1 'polypeptide(L)'
;MIDLTYTIFNNELSLYLKSLGLFIVLILGFKLFNNVILKKLSHIVTKTKISFDDALIDIVNSIKPSFYIYLSFYLSTKMLNFPFFLDKILDIILLIWIVTQAMVAVQILINYFAAKVINTDDPGEKAAIDLLTKAVKFALWVVAILFILSN
;
A
#
# COMPACT_ATOMS: atom_id res chain seq x y z
N MET A 1 17.84 -8.54 37.51
CA MET A 1 16.44 -8.88 37.18
C MET A 1 15.85 -7.65 36.51
N ILE A 2 15.45 -7.71 35.25
CA ILE A 2 14.87 -6.54 34.56
C ILE A 2 13.46 -6.35 35.12
N ASP A 3 13.16 -5.18 35.68
CA ASP A 3 11.83 -4.87 36.19
C ASP A 3 10.89 -4.57 35.01
N LEU A 4 10.02 -5.53 34.72
CA LEU A 4 9.06 -5.47 33.62
C LEU A 4 7.85 -4.56 33.91
N THR A 5 7.68 -4.13 35.18
CA THR A 5 6.59 -3.25 35.62
C THR A 5 6.94 -1.77 35.49
N TYR A 6 8.20 -1.44 35.18
CA TYR A 6 8.62 -0.07 34.92
C TYR A 6 7.82 0.54 33.75
N THR A 7 7.27 1.74 33.97
CA THR A 7 6.39 2.42 33.02
C THR A 7 7.09 3.52 32.25
N ILE A 8 6.92 3.52 30.92
CA ILE A 8 7.34 4.60 30.02
C ILE A 8 6.11 5.00 29.19
N PHE A 9 5.79 6.29 29.09
CA PHE A 9 4.58 6.77 28.40
C PHE A 9 3.28 6.02 28.81
N ASN A 10 3.08 5.75 30.10
CA ASN A 10 1.95 4.95 30.61
C ASN A 10 1.87 3.51 30.06
N ASN A 11 2.98 2.96 29.58
CA ASN A 11 3.09 1.57 29.15
C ASN A 11 4.14 0.86 29.97
N GLU A 12 3.81 -0.33 30.47
CA GLU A 12 4.80 -1.23 31.06
C GLU A 12 5.86 -1.64 30.03
N LEU A 13 7.10 -1.86 30.47
CA LEU A 13 8.17 -2.42 29.64
C LEU A 13 7.74 -3.75 28.98
N SER A 14 6.89 -4.53 29.67
CA SER A 14 6.29 -5.76 29.15
C SER A 14 5.49 -5.56 27.84
N LEU A 15 4.79 -4.43 27.70
CA LEU A 15 4.00 -4.08 26.51
C LEU A 15 4.89 -3.73 25.32
N TYR A 16 6.00 -3.04 25.55
CA TYR A 16 6.97 -2.74 24.49
C TYR A 16 7.58 -4.02 23.91
N LEU A 17 7.92 -4.99 24.76
CA LEU A 17 8.42 -6.29 24.30
C LEU A 17 7.37 -7.06 23.49
N LYS A 18 6.10 -7.04 23.92
CA LYS A 18 4.98 -7.65 23.17
C LYS A 18 4.76 -6.96 21.83
N SER A 19 4.78 -5.62 21.81
CA SER A 19 4.68 -4.82 20.59
C SER A 19 5.81 -5.15 19.61
N LEU A 20 7.05 -5.22 20.09
CA LEU A 20 8.20 -5.61 19.26
C LEU A 20 8.06 -7.05 18.72
N GLY A 21 7.57 -7.98 19.55
CA GLY A 21 7.27 -9.35 19.12
C GLY A 21 6.22 -9.38 18.00
N LEU A 22 5.11 -8.64 18.17
CA LEU A 22 4.06 -8.52 17.16
C LEU A 22 4.60 -7.90 15.87
N PHE A 23 5.43 -6.86 15.95
CA PHE A 23 6.06 -6.23 14.81
C PHE A 23 6.86 -7.23 13.97
N ILE A 24 7.70 -8.05 14.62
CA ILE A 24 8.50 -9.08 13.95
C ILE A 24 7.59 -10.13 13.29
N VAL A 25 6.58 -10.61 14.02
CA VAL A 25 5.61 -11.59 13.49
C VAL A 25 4.88 -11.05 12.26
N LEU A 26 4.44 -9.79 12.28
CA LEU A 26 3.77 -9.13 11.17
C LEU A 26 4.70 -8.98 9.96
N ILE A 27 5.94 -8.51 10.15
CA ILE A 27 6.92 -8.41 9.05
C ILE A 27 7.15 -9.77 8.39
N LEU A 28 7.35 -10.82 9.20
CA LEU A 28 7.55 -12.17 8.69
C LEU A 28 6.30 -12.68 7.97
N GLY A 29 5.11 -12.41 8.53
CA GLY A 29 3.82 -12.73 7.93
C GLY A 29 3.62 -12.06 6.58
N PHE A 30 3.85 -10.74 6.47
CA PHE A 30 3.74 -10.02 5.21
C PHE A 30 4.81 -10.43 4.20
N LYS A 31 6.05 -10.69 4.65
CA LYS A 31 7.11 -11.20 3.76
C LYS A 31 6.76 -12.58 3.20
N LEU A 32 6.19 -13.45 4.03
CA LEU A 32 5.71 -14.76 3.60
C LEU A 32 4.53 -14.63 2.65
N PHE A 33 3.53 -13.80 2.99
CA PHE A 33 2.37 -13.49 2.15
C PHE A 33 2.82 -13.01 0.76
N ASN A 34 3.70 -12.01 0.71
CA ASN A 34 4.25 -11.47 -0.53
C ASN A 34 4.96 -12.56 -1.34
N ASN A 35 5.83 -13.36 -0.72
CA ASN A 35 6.57 -14.41 -1.42
C ASN A 35 5.69 -15.57 -1.90
N VAL A 36 4.68 -15.97 -1.13
CA VAL A 36 3.81 -17.11 -1.46
C VAL A 36 2.78 -16.69 -2.51
N ILE A 37 2.10 -15.56 -2.29
CA ILE A 37 1.00 -15.12 -3.16
C ILE A 37 1.55 -14.61 -4.48
N LEU A 38 2.61 -13.80 -4.51
CA LEU A 38 3.15 -13.31 -5.78
C LEU A 38 3.72 -14.45 -6.63
N LYS A 39 4.48 -15.38 -6.03
CA LYS A 39 5.05 -16.50 -6.78
C LYS A 39 3.98 -17.48 -7.25
N LYS A 40 2.90 -17.66 -6.49
CA LYS A 40 1.82 -18.58 -6.86
C LYS A 40 0.85 -17.95 -7.85
N LEU A 41 0.52 -16.66 -7.72
CA LEU A 41 -0.28 -15.94 -8.71
C LEU A 41 0.45 -15.86 -10.05
N SER A 42 1.73 -15.50 -10.09
CA SER A 42 2.47 -15.45 -11.36
C SER A 42 2.51 -16.81 -12.05
N HIS A 43 2.61 -17.90 -11.29
CA HIS A 43 2.61 -19.26 -11.85
C HIS A 43 1.22 -19.73 -12.33
N ILE A 44 0.13 -19.25 -11.72
CA ILE A 44 -1.24 -19.58 -12.14
C ILE A 44 -1.62 -18.76 -13.39
N VAL A 45 -1.23 -17.49 -13.45
CA VAL A 45 -1.59 -16.58 -14.56
C VAL A 45 -0.98 -17.01 -15.89
N THR A 46 0.22 -17.61 -15.89
CA THR A 46 0.79 -18.20 -17.13
C THR A 46 -0.07 -19.32 -17.75
N LYS A 47 -1.08 -19.84 -17.04
CA LYS A 47 -1.98 -20.89 -17.53
C LYS A 47 -3.37 -20.39 -17.94
N THR A 48 -3.71 -19.13 -17.68
CA THR A 48 -5.00 -18.54 -18.04
C THR A 48 -4.88 -17.53 -19.19
N LYS A 49 -5.83 -17.58 -20.14
CA LYS A 49 -5.92 -16.67 -21.30
C LYS A 49 -6.50 -15.28 -20.95
N ILE A 50 -6.56 -14.88 -19.67
CA ILE A 50 -7.29 -13.70 -19.22
C ILE A 50 -6.32 -12.51 -19.11
N SER A 51 -6.46 -11.53 -20.01
CA SER A 51 -5.57 -10.35 -20.07
C SER A 51 -5.71 -9.38 -18.89
N PHE A 52 -6.70 -9.53 -18.01
CA PHE A 52 -6.84 -8.71 -16.80
C PHE A 52 -5.85 -9.11 -15.70
N ASP A 53 -5.32 -10.33 -15.80
CA ASP A 53 -4.45 -10.91 -14.79
C ASP A 53 -3.12 -10.14 -14.65
N ASP A 54 -2.61 -9.56 -15.74
CA ASP A 54 -1.34 -8.81 -15.76
C ASP A 54 -1.42 -7.51 -14.94
N ALA A 55 -2.52 -6.75 -15.09
CA ALA A 55 -2.71 -5.51 -14.33
C ALA A 55 -2.85 -5.78 -12.82
N LEU A 56 -3.49 -6.88 -12.43
CA LEU A 56 -3.58 -7.29 -11.03
C LEU A 56 -2.20 -7.68 -10.48
N ILE A 57 -1.40 -8.43 -11.23
CA ILE A 57 -0.03 -8.76 -10.85
C ILE A 57 0.80 -7.49 -10.65
N ASP A 58 0.70 -6.52 -11.57
CA ASP A 58 1.40 -5.25 -11.48
C ASP A 58 0.99 -4.46 -10.23
N ILE A 59 -0.29 -4.45 -9.88
CA ILE A 59 -0.77 -3.83 -8.64
C ILE A 59 -0.12 -4.47 -7.42
N VAL A 60 -0.11 -5.80 -7.31
CA VAL A 60 0.48 -6.46 -6.14
C VAL A 60 2.00 -6.25 -6.11
N ASN A 61 2.67 -6.31 -7.26
CA ASN A 61 4.11 -6.05 -7.39
C ASN A 61 4.49 -4.60 -7.07
N SER A 62 3.55 -3.65 -7.23
CA SER A 62 3.79 -2.24 -6.92
C SER A 62 3.90 -1.96 -5.42
N ILE A 63 3.39 -2.87 -4.56
CA ILE A 63 3.42 -2.70 -3.10
C ILE A 63 4.85 -2.89 -2.60
N LYS A 64 5.49 -1.77 -2.23
CA LYS A 64 6.89 -1.77 -1.77
C LYS A 64 7.04 -2.44 -0.40
N PRO A 65 8.19 -3.08 -0.11
CA PRO A 65 8.50 -3.62 1.22
C PRO A 65 8.33 -2.60 2.35
N SER A 66 8.62 -1.33 2.09
CA SER A 66 8.44 -0.23 3.05
C SER A 66 6.98 -0.08 3.54
N PHE A 67 5.99 -0.33 2.68
CA PHE A 67 4.58 -0.29 3.06
C PHE A 67 4.27 -1.35 4.12
N TYR A 68 4.70 -2.59 3.89
CA TYR A 68 4.49 -3.71 4.83
C TYR A 68 5.24 -3.51 6.15
N ILE A 69 6.46 -2.95 6.09
CA ILE A 69 7.23 -2.63 7.29
C ILE A 69 6.50 -1.56 8.10
N TYR A 70 6.08 -0.47 7.47
CA TYR A 70 5.35 0.59 8.14
C TYR A 70 4.01 0.12 8.70
N LEU A 71 3.24 -0.65 7.92
CA LEU A 71 1.97 -1.21 8.38
C LEU A 71 2.17 -2.15 9.58
N SER A 72 3.22 -2.97 9.56
CA SER A 72 3.57 -3.83 10.71
C SER A 72 3.86 -2.99 11.94
N PHE A 73 4.63 -1.91 11.78
CA PHE A 73 4.98 -1.00 12.86
C PHE A 73 3.73 -0.30 13.41
N TYR A 74 2.89 0.24 12.54
CA TYR A 74 1.63 0.88 12.90
C TYR A 74 0.73 -0.06 13.72
N LEU A 75 0.52 -1.30 13.24
CA LEU A 75 -0.31 -2.28 13.93
C LEU A 75 0.29 -2.68 15.27
N SER A 76 1.62 -2.83 15.35
CA SER A 76 2.28 -3.14 16.62
C SER A 76 2.19 -2.00 17.63
N THR A 77 2.20 -0.74 17.17
CA THR A 77 2.06 0.43 18.04
C THR A 77 0.67 0.55 18.66
N LYS A 78 -0.38 -0.06 18.09
CA LYS A 78 -1.73 -0.05 18.68
C LYS A 78 -1.85 -0.89 19.97
N MET A 79 -0.82 -1.65 20.34
CA MET A 79 -0.72 -2.27 21.67
C MET A 79 -0.23 -1.29 22.75
N LEU A 80 0.30 -0.14 22.35
CA LEU A 80 0.87 0.86 23.24
C LEU A 80 -0.12 2.03 23.35
N ASN A 81 -0.22 2.58 24.56
CA ASN A 81 -0.97 3.79 24.82
C ASN A 81 -0.07 4.99 24.53
N PHE A 82 -0.21 5.61 23.36
CA PHE A 82 0.51 6.84 23.05
C PHE A 82 -0.33 8.09 23.36
N PRO A 83 0.32 9.25 23.59
CA PRO A 83 -0.37 10.54 23.58
C PRO A 83 -1.09 10.76 22.25
N PHE A 84 -2.25 11.41 22.30
CA PHE A 84 -3.11 11.70 21.14
C PHE A 84 -2.36 12.24 19.92
N PHE A 85 -1.39 13.13 20.12
CA PHE A 85 -0.59 13.70 19.03
C PHE A 85 0.25 12.65 18.27
N LEU A 86 0.86 11.70 18.99
CA LEU A 86 1.66 10.63 18.40
C LEU A 86 0.77 9.65 17.62
N ASP A 87 -0.36 9.24 18.18
CA ASP A 87 -1.33 8.41 17.48
C ASP A 87 -1.84 9.09 16.21
N LYS A 88 -2.17 10.39 16.27
CA LYS A 88 -2.63 11.15 15.11
C LYS A 88 -1.57 11.21 14.00
N ILE A 89 -0.29 11.39 14.35
CA ILE A 89 0.80 11.36 13.36
C ILE A 89 0.89 9.99 12.69
N LEU A 90 0.83 8.90 13.47
CA LEU A 90 0.86 7.54 12.93
C LEU A 90 -0.33 7.28 12.00
N ASP A 91 -1.52 7.72 12.38
CA ASP A 91 -2.72 7.57 11.55
C ASP A 91 -2.61 8.37 10.24
N ILE A 92 -2.11 9.61 10.27
CA ILE A 92 -1.89 10.43 9.05
C ILE A 92 -0.84 9.80 8.14
N ILE A 93 0.27 9.32 8.68
CA ILE A 93 1.31 8.67 7.87
C ILE A 93 0.74 7.39 7.23
N LEU A 94 -0.03 6.58 7.96
CA LEU A 94 -0.71 5.42 7.40
C LEU A 94 -1.68 5.81 6.28
N LEU A 95 -2.48 6.85 6.50
CA LEU A 95 -3.42 7.37 5.50
C LEU A 95 -2.68 7.74 4.20
N ILE A 96 -1.56 8.47 4.30
CA ILE A 96 -0.73 8.82 3.15
C ILE A 96 -0.25 7.56 2.41
N TRP A 97 0.24 6.55 3.14
CA TRP A 97 0.68 5.29 2.54
C TRP A 97 -0.45 4.57 1.81
N ILE A 98 -1.62 4.44 2.43
CA ILE A 98 -2.79 3.75 1.85
C ILE A 98 -3.28 4.50 0.61
N VAL A 99 -3.44 5.82 0.69
CA VAL A 99 -3.91 6.64 -0.43
C VAL A 99 -2.92 6.59 -1.58
N THR A 100 -1.62 6.68 -1.30
CA THR A 100 -0.58 6.59 -2.34
C THR A 100 -0.60 5.21 -3.01
N GLN A 101 -0.75 4.12 -2.24
CA GLN A 101 -0.83 2.78 -2.80
C GLN A 101 -2.10 2.56 -3.64
N ALA A 102 -3.24 3.07 -3.19
CA ALA A 102 -4.49 3.04 -3.96
C ALA A 102 -4.35 3.83 -5.27
N MET A 103 -3.71 5.00 -5.22
CA MET A 103 -3.43 5.82 -6.40
C MET A 103 -2.54 5.08 -7.41
N VAL A 104 -1.48 4.41 -6.96
CA VAL A 104 -0.64 3.58 -7.84
C VAL A 104 -1.47 2.47 -8.48
N ALA A 105 -2.31 1.79 -7.69
CA ALA A 105 -3.15 0.71 -8.22
C ALA A 105 -4.13 1.20 -9.30
N VAL A 106 -4.81 2.33 -9.05
CA VAL A 106 -5.73 2.95 -10.02
C VAL A 106 -4.99 3.39 -11.27
N GLN A 107 -3.78 3.95 -11.15
CA GLN A 107 -2.97 4.35 -12.31
C GLN A 107 -2.58 3.16 -13.19
N ILE A 108 -2.26 2.01 -12.59
CA ILE A 108 -1.98 0.78 -13.32
C ILE A 108 -3.22 0.35 -14.12
N LEU A 109 -4.40 0.37 -13.50
CA LEU A 109 -5.65 0.05 -14.20
C LEU A 109 -5.96 1.03 -15.34
N ILE A 110 -5.78 2.33 -15.12
CA ILE A 110 -5.97 3.35 -16.16
C ILE A 110 -5.05 3.07 -17.35
N ASN A 111 -3.77 2.79 -17.11
CA ASN A 111 -2.82 2.47 -18.18
C ASN A 111 -3.24 1.21 -18.94
N TYR A 112 -3.66 0.18 -18.23
CA TYR A 112 -4.14 -1.07 -18.81
C TYR A 112 -5.35 -0.83 -19.74
N PHE A 113 -6.36 -0.10 -19.27
CA PHE A 113 -7.53 0.21 -20.09
C PHE A 113 -7.21 1.14 -21.26
N ALA A 114 -6.36 2.15 -21.06
CA ALA A 114 -5.92 3.04 -22.13
C ALA A 114 -5.22 2.27 -23.26
N ALA A 115 -4.31 1.37 -22.92
CA ALA A 115 -3.61 0.51 -23.88
C ALA A 115 -4.56 -0.43 -24.63
N LYS A 116 -5.64 -0.88 -23.99
CA LYS A 116 -6.65 -1.75 -24.61
C LYS A 116 -7.57 -1.02 -25.59
N VAL A 117 -7.78 0.29 -25.38
CA VAL A 117 -8.63 1.12 -26.26
C VAL A 117 -7.86 1.52 -27.52
N ILE A 118 -6.55 1.77 -27.42
CA ILE A 118 -5.69 2.04 -28.57
C ILE A 118 -5.64 0.79 -29.46
N ASN A 119 -6.49 0.75 -30.50
CA ASN A 119 -6.60 -0.37 -31.43
C ASN A 119 -6.05 -0.06 -32.83
N THR A 120 -5.43 1.11 -33.01
CA THR A 120 -4.92 1.54 -34.32
C THR A 120 -3.51 2.12 -34.19
N ASP A 121 -2.75 2.10 -35.28
CA ASP A 121 -1.47 2.81 -35.37
C ASP A 121 -1.65 4.31 -35.66
N ASP A 122 -2.88 4.84 -35.58
CA ASP A 122 -3.16 6.26 -35.77
C ASP A 122 -2.48 7.10 -34.67
N PRO A 123 -1.53 7.97 -35.04
CA PRO A 123 -0.89 8.88 -34.10
C PRO A 123 -1.89 9.84 -33.43
N GLY A 124 -2.98 10.21 -34.11
CA GLY A 124 -4.00 11.12 -33.58
C GLY A 124 -4.77 10.51 -32.42
N GLU A 125 -5.28 9.29 -32.60
CA GLU A 125 -5.96 8.52 -31.55
C GLU A 125 -5.06 8.28 -30.33
N LYS A 126 -3.80 7.86 -30.56
CA LYS A 126 -2.80 7.66 -29.49
C LYS A 126 -2.58 8.93 -28.67
N ALA A 127 -2.42 10.08 -29.33
CA ALA A 127 -2.22 11.36 -28.66
C ALA A 127 -3.45 11.77 -27.83
N ALA A 128 -4.66 11.59 -28.36
CA ALA A 128 -5.89 11.92 -27.65
C ALA A 128 -6.06 11.08 -26.36
N ILE A 129 -5.80 9.76 -26.44
CA ILE A 129 -5.91 8.85 -25.30
C ILE A 129 -4.83 9.14 -24.25
N ASP A 130 -3.61 9.48 -24.65
CA ASP A 130 -2.54 9.87 -23.72
C ASP A 130 -2.86 11.17 -22.97
N LEU A 131 -3.38 12.19 -23.67
CA LEU A 131 -3.83 13.43 -23.06
C LEU A 131 -4.95 13.19 -22.05
N LEU A 132 -5.96 12.39 -22.41
CA LEU A 132 -7.05 12.03 -21.51
C LEU A 132 -6.53 11.28 -20.28
N THR A 133 -5.64 10.31 -20.49
CA THR A 133 -5.01 9.54 -19.41
C THR A 133 -4.28 10.44 -18.42
N LYS A 134 -3.50 11.41 -18.92
CA LYS A 134 -2.79 12.39 -18.09
C LYS A 134 -3.77 13.28 -17.31
N ALA A 135 -4.83 13.75 -17.94
CA ALA A 135 -5.85 14.58 -17.29
C ALA A 135 -6.56 13.83 -16.14
N VAL A 136 -6.96 12.57 -16.38
CA VAL A 136 -7.59 11.72 -15.34
C VAL A 136 -6.64 11.48 -14.17
N LYS A 137 -5.37 11.16 -14.45
CA LYS A 137 -4.36 10.96 -13.40
C LYS A 137 -4.12 12.21 -12.57
N PHE A 138 -4.09 13.38 -13.22
CA PHE A 138 -3.97 14.66 -12.54
C PHE A 138 -5.16 14.93 -11.62
N ALA A 139 -6.38 14.74 -12.12
CA ALA A 139 -7.60 14.91 -11.32
C ALA A 139 -7.62 13.97 -10.10
N LEU A 140 -7.22 12.71 -10.28
CA LEU A 140 -7.10 11.76 -9.17
C LEU A 140 -6.09 12.20 -8.10
N TRP A 141 -4.95 12.78 -8.50
CA TRP A 141 -3.99 13.33 -7.54
C TRP A 141 -4.56 14.49 -6.74
N VAL A 142 -5.32 15.38 -7.39
CA VAL A 142 -6.01 16.48 -6.69
C VAL A 142 -6.98 15.91 -5.65
N VAL A 143 -7.81 14.93 -6.02
CA VAL A 143 -8.74 14.26 -5.11
C VAL A 143 -8.01 13.57 -3.95
N ALA A 144 -6.91 12.86 -4.24
CA ALA A 144 -6.11 12.18 -3.22
C ALA A 144 -5.50 13.15 -2.20
N ILE A 145 -4.96 14.27 -2.67
CA ILE A 145 -4.40 15.32 -1.79
C ILE A 145 -5.50 15.93 -0.93
N LEU A 146 -6.65 16.27 -1.51
CA LEU A 146 -7.78 16.81 -0.76
C LEU A 146 -8.30 15.83 0.29
N PHE A 147 -8.37 14.54 -0.04
CA PHE A 147 -8.77 13.50 0.90
C PHE A 147 -7.78 13.38 2.07
N ILE A 148 -6.46 13.38 1.81
CA ILE A 148 -5.44 13.37 2.85
C ILE A 148 -5.57 14.62 3.75
N LEU A 149 -5.70 15.80 3.16
CA LEU A 149 -5.80 17.06 3.91
C LEU A 149 -7.09 17.21 4.72
N SER A 150 -8.14 16.47 4.37
CA SER A 150 -9.43 16.50 5.08
C SER A 150 -9.44 15.69 6.39
N ASN A 151 -8.37 14.94 6.69
CA ASN A 151 -8.22 14.11 7.89
C ASN A 151 -7.08 14.64 8.80
#